data_AF-A0A6N4SV78-F1
#
_entry.id   AF-A0A6N4SV78-F1
#
_cell.length_a   1.000
_cell.length_b   1.000
_cell.length_c   1.000
_cell.angle_alpha   90.00
_cell.angle_beta   90.00
_cell.angle_gamma   90.00
#
_symmetry.space_group_name_H-M   'P 1'
#
loop_
_entity.id
_entity.type
_entity.pdbx_description
1 polymer ?
#
loop_
_entity_poly.entity_id
_entity_poly.type
_entity_poly.pdbx_seq_one_letter_code
_entity_poly.pdbx_strand_id
1 'polypeptide(L)' 'MKWKKTTAFAMPDEFKQVLKEDAALKKAFNALTPGRQRGYLLHFSSAKQAKTRVARIEKSIPDILEGKGLND' A
#
# COMPACT_ATOMS: atom_id res chain seq x y z
N MET A 1 -20.23 -7.27 -12.62
CA MET A 1 -18.99 -7.79 -12.03
C MET A 1 -18.75 -7.14 -10.66
N LYS A 2 -18.93 -7.87 -9.55
CA LYS A 2 -18.56 -7.37 -8.22
C LYS A 2 -17.06 -7.62 -8.03
N TRP A 3 -16.23 -6.58 -8.18
CA TRP A 3 -14.83 -6.68 -7.78
C TRP A 3 -14.81 -6.90 -6.27
N LYS A 4 -14.35 -8.08 -5.84
CA LYS A 4 -14.15 -8.37 -4.42
C LYS A 4 -13.12 -7.36 -3.93
N LYS A 5 -13.60 -6.31 -3.26
CA LYS A 5 -12.76 -5.30 -2.63
C LYS A 5 -11.71 -6.04 -1.81
N THR A 6 -10.47 -5.59 -1.88
CA THR A 6 -9.34 -5.98 -1.02
C THR A 6 -9.58 -5.63 0.46
N THR A 7 -10.84 -5.67 0.92
CA THR A 7 -11.31 -5.38 2.28
C THR A 7 -10.98 -6.48 3.30
N ALA A 8 -10.36 -7.57 2.87
CA ALA A 8 -9.91 -8.62 3.79
C ALA A 8 -8.55 -8.31 4.45
N PHE A 9 -7.80 -7.31 3.96
CA PHE A 9 -6.60 -6.82 4.61
C PHE A 9 -6.84 -5.38 5.04
N ALA A 10 -6.75 -5.12 6.34
CA ALA A 10 -6.95 -3.79 6.91
C ALA A 10 -5.91 -2.82 6.31
N MET A 11 -6.31 -2.11 5.25
CA MET A 11 -5.52 -1.04 4.66
C MET A 11 -5.50 0.12 5.68
N PRO A 12 -4.31 0.55 6.13
CA PRO A 12 -4.21 1.67 7.08
C PRO A 12 -4.84 2.93 6.49
N ASP A 13 -5.51 3.71 7.33
CA ASP A 13 -6.15 4.93 6.88
C ASP A 13 -5.13 5.95 6.35
N GLU A 14 -3.91 5.94 6.91
CA GLU A 14 -2.81 6.76 6.40
C GLU A 14 -2.47 6.40 4.94
N PHE A 15 -2.44 5.11 4.60
CA PHE A 15 -2.17 4.67 3.23
C PHE A 15 -3.33 5.01 2.29
N LYS A 16 -4.58 4.87 2.75
CA LYS A 16 -5.75 5.28 1.95
C LYS A 16 -5.71 6.76 1.62
N GLN A 17 -5.28 7.60 2.56
CA GLN A 17 -5.16 9.04 2.34
C GLN A 17 -4.09 9.33 1.28
N VAL A 18 -2.90 8.75 1.40
CA VAL A 18 -1.83 8.91 0.41
C VAL A 18 -2.28 8.45 -0.98
N LEU A 19 -2.97 7.31 -1.10
CA LEU A 19 -3.52 6.83 -2.38
C LEU A 19 -4.64 7.72 -2.94
N LYS A 20 -5.30 8.51 -2.09
CA LYS A 20 -6.34 9.46 -2.52
C LYS A 20 -5.71 10.75 -3.03
N GLU A 21 -4.62 11.18 -2.40
CA GLU A 21 -3.86 12.37 -2.78
C GLU A 21 -2.98 12.12 -4.01
N ASP A 22 -2.40 10.92 -4.13
CA ASP A 22 -1.55 10.52 -5.25
C ASP A 22 -2.20 9.43 -6.13
N ALA A 23 -2.77 9.88 -7.24
CA ALA A 23 -3.40 9.01 -8.23
C ALA A 23 -2.38 8.12 -8.97
N ALA A 24 -1.12 8.56 -9.12
CA ALA A 24 -0.08 7.77 -9.77
C ALA A 24 0.33 6.61 -8.87
N LEU A 25 0.55 6.87 -7.58
CA LEU A 25 0.80 5.83 -6.59
C LEU A 25 -0.34 4.83 -6.53
N LYS A 26 -1.59 5.31 -6.54
CA LYS A 26 -2.76 4.42 -6.57
C LYS A 26 -2.79 3.52 -7.79
N LYS A 27 -2.46 4.05 -8.97
CA LYS A 27 -2.41 3.27 -10.20
C LYS A 27 -1.29 2.23 -10.13
N ALA A 28 -0.10 2.64 -9.69
CA ALA A 28 1.06 1.76 -9.55
C ALA A 28 0.80 0.64 -8.52
N PHE A 29 0.26 0.97 -7.34
CA PHE A 29 -0.12 0.00 -6.32
C PHE A 29 -1.16 -1.00 -6.84
N ASN A 30 -2.18 -0.54 -7.56
CA ASN A 30 -3.19 -1.42 -8.15
C ASN A 30 -2.64 -2.28 -9.30
N ALA A 31 -1.56 -1.85 -9.95
CA ALA A 31 -0.86 -2.62 -10.98
C ALA A 31 0.05 -3.71 -10.39
N LEU A 32 0.43 -3.61 -9.12
CA LEU A 32 1.16 -4.68 -8.42
C LEU A 32 0.33 -5.95 -8.35
N THR A 33 1.00 -7.11 -8.32
CA THR A 33 0.32 -8.39 -8.11
C THR A 33 -0.35 -8.45 -6.72
N PRO A 34 -1.45 -9.20 -6.55
CA PRO A 34 -2.12 -9.30 -5.25
C PRO A 34 -1.22 -9.74 -4.10
N GLY A 35 -0.16 -10.52 -4.38
CA GLY A 35 0.87 -10.90 -3.40
C GLY A 35 1.70 -9.71 -2.93
N ARG A 36 2.20 -8.88 -3.86
CA ARG A 36 2.97 -7.66 -3.56
C ARG A 36 2.11 -6.64 -2.80
N GLN A 37 0.86 -6.44 -3.24
CA GLN A 37 -0.10 -5.58 -2.53
C GLN A 37 -0.30 -6.03 -1.08
N ARG A 38 -0.54 -7.33 -0.84
CA ARG A 38 -0.69 -7.88 0.52
C ARG A 38 0.56 -7.69 1.36
N GLY A 39 1.76 -7.86 0.79
CA GLY A 39 3.03 -7.63 1.48
C GLY A 39 3.15 -6.22 2.05
N TYR A 40 2.88 -5.21 1.22
CA TYR A 40 2.87 -3.81 1.67
C TYR A 40 1.81 -3.55 2.74
N LEU A 41 0.58 -4.02 2.54
CA LEU A 41 -0.50 -3.85 3.52
C LEU A 41 -0.14 -4.48 4.87
N LEU A 42 0.45 -5.67 4.88
CA LEU A 42 0.92 -6.31 6.11
C LEU A 42 2.07 -5.54 6.76
N HIS A 43 3.02 -5.04 5.97
CA HIS A 43 4.13 -4.25 6.48
C HIS A 43 3.67 -2.95 7.13
N PHE A 44 2.74 -2.25 6.51
CA PHE A 44 2.17 -1.03 7.09
C PHE A 44 1.33 -1.36 8.33
N SER A 45 0.44 -2.35 8.26
CA SER A 45 -0.44 -2.71 9.38
C SER A 45 0.30 -3.36 10.56
N SER A 46 1.52 -3.86 10.37
CA SER A 46 2.36 -4.37 11.47
C SER A 46 2.87 -3.25 12.40
N ALA A 47 2.88 -1.99 11.96
CA ALA A 47 3.28 -0.87 12.80
C ALA A 47 2.10 -0.35 13.65
N LYS A 48 2.24 -0.42 14.98
CA LYS A 48 1.23 0.05 15.96
C LYS A 48 1.06 1.57 15.96
N GLN A 49 2.16 2.32 15.80
CA GLN A 49 2.15 3.78 15.80
C GLN A 49 1.87 4.33 14.40
N ALA A 50 0.96 5.30 14.31
CA ALA A 50 0.62 5.99 13.05
C ALA A 50 1.84 6.62 12.37
N LYS A 51 2.70 7.30 13.14
CA LYS A 51 3.94 7.91 12.62
C LYS A 51 4.86 6.90 11.92
N THR A 52 4.96 5.69 12.49
CA THR A 52 5.76 4.60 11.89
C THR A 52 5.10 4.04 10.63
N ARG A 53 3.76 3.96 10.59
CA ARG A 53 3.03 3.57 9.38
C ARG A 53 3.31 4.55 8.24
N VAL A 54 3.17 5.85 8.50
CA VAL A 54 3.45 6.91 7.52
C VAL A 54 4.89 6.81 7.01
N ALA A 55 5.87 6.73 7.92
CA ALA A 55 7.27 6.63 7.52
C ALA A 55 7.58 5.39 6.66
N ARG A 56 6.92 4.25 6.92
CA ARG A 56 7.03 3.04 6.09
C ARG A 56 6.37 3.23 4.73
N ILE A 57 5.18 3.83 4.70
CA ILE A 57 4.47 4.14 3.46
C ILE A 57 5.35 5.03 2.58
N GLU A 58 5.84 6.14 3.12
CA GLU A 58 6.69 7.09 2.39
C GLU A 58 7.95 6.43 1.81
N LYS A 59 8.61 5.57 2.60
CA LYS A 59 9.77 4.80 2.11
C LYS A 59 9.41 3.82 1.00
N SER A 60 8.20 3.27 1.01
CA SER A 60 7.73 2.31 0.00
C SER A 60 7.11 2.96 -1.25
N ILE A 61 6.80 4.25 -1.24
CA ILE A 61 6.30 4.98 -2.41
C ILE A 61 7.16 4.78 -3.65
N PRO A 62 8.48 5.01 -3.64
CA PRO A 62 9.31 4.84 -4.83
C PRO A 62 9.26 3.41 -5.37
N ASP A 63 9.38 2.40 -4.51
CA ASP A 63 9.32 0.99 -4.93
C ASP A 63 7.96 0.64 -5.57
N ILE A 64 6.86 1.11 -4.97
CA ILE A 64 5.51 0.90 -5.50
C ILE A 64 5.37 1.56 -6.88
N LEU A 65 5.89 2.78 -7.05
CA LEU A 65 5.88 3.50 -8.33
C LEU A 65 6.73 2.79 -9.40
N GLU A 66 7.83 2.17 -9.00
CA GLU A 66 8.66 1.31 -9.87
C GLU A 66 8.04 -0.08 -10.11
N GLY A 67 6.92 -0.40 -9.45
CA GLY A 67 6.26 -1.69 -9.57
C GLY A 67 6.96 -2.82 -8.80
N LYS A 68 7.92 -2.49 -7.93
CA LYS A 68 8.65 -3.44 -7.08
C LYS A 68 7.80 -3.90 -5.89
N GLY A 69 8.15 -5.05 -5.34
CA GLY A 69 7.62 -5.52 -4.06
C GLY A 69 8.45 -4.98 -2.90
N LEU A 70 7.92 -5.05 -1.69
CA LEU A 70 8.60 -4.60 -0.47
C LEU A 70 10.00 -5.21 -0.26
N ASN A 71 10.24 -6.40 -0.79
CA ASN A 71 11.50 -7.16 -0.66
C ASN A 71 12.08 -7.55 -2.03
N ASP A 72 11.74 -6.81 -3.08
CA ASP A 72 12.21 -7.05 -4.46
C ASP A 72 13.45 -6.21 -4.80
#